data_AF-A0A401J5F5-F1
#
_entry.id   AF-A0A401J5F5-F1
#
_cell.length_a   1.000
_cell.length_b   1.000
_cell.length_c   1.000
_cell.angle_alpha   90.00
_cell.angle_beta   90.00
_cell.angle_gamma   90.00
#
_symmetry.space_group_name_H-M   'P 1'
#
loop_
_entity.id
_entity.type
_entity.pdbx_description
1 polymer ?
#
loop_
_entity_poly.entity_id
_entity_poly.type
_entity_poly.pdbx_seq_one_letter_code
_entity_poly.pdbx_strand_id
1 'polypeptide(L)'
;MKMVWRISLAAAVIISGTTMAMARESENSIKNLPAEISRKCKTPIDWVKVGTGRSVRLQPSPDASYEKIDCVLAEIKRQDDIDLGFIGNEADPNQVISPPWSYIAGGKIDVLQALATEIKKAGWVVGSLAKADDGSGFLLFRTPDGMTAAQAEPFNGRIWKQQLGDITFGTAPTKTGSRLIEDEYVLRQVTN
;
A
#
# COMPACT_ATOMS: atom_id res chain seq x y z
N MET A 1 -72.73 -14.04 -7.61
CA MET A 1 -72.27 -15.10 -8.55
C MET A 1 -72.04 -14.49 -9.92
N LYS A 2 -71.00 -14.95 -10.66
CA LYS A 2 -70.38 -14.48 -11.94
C LYS A 2 -69.09 -13.65 -11.73
N MET A 3 -67.93 -14.32 -11.65
CA MET A 3 -66.92 -14.59 -12.71
C MET A 3 -66.21 -13.30 -13.20
N VAL A 4 -65.01 -12.99 -12.70
CA VAL A 4 -63.66 -13.38 -13.16
C VAL A 4 -63.28 -12.77 -14.51
N TRP A 5 -62.27 -11.90 -14.49
CA TRP A 5 -61.15 -11.98 -15.45
C TRP A 5 -59.87 -11.37 -14.86
N ARG A 6 -58.85 -12.22 -14.68
CA ARG A 6 -57.47 -11.82 -14.37
C ARG A 6 -56.72 -11.76 -15.68
N ILE A 7 -56.27 -10.57 -16.07
CA ILE A 7 -55.35 -10.39 -17.20
C ILE A 7 -53.94 -10.47 -16.60
N SER A 8 -53.29 -11.62 -16.77
CA SER A 8 -51.86 -11.78 -16.51
C SER A 8 -51.08 -11.19 -17.69
N LEU A 9 -50.48 -10.02 -17.49
CA LEU A 9 -49.44 -9.50 -18.37
C LEU A 9 -48.09 -10.10 -17.96
N ALA A 10 -47.60 -11.05 -18.75
CA ALA A 10 -46.22 -11.51 -18.67
C ALA A 10 -45.31 -10.40 -19.24
N ALA A 11 -44.57 -9.71 -18.37
CA ALA A 11 -43.51 -8.82 -18.80
C ALA A 11 -42.32 -9.68 -19.26
N ALA A 12 -42.18 -9.81 -20.59
CA ALA A 12 -40.96 -10.35 -21.19
C ALA A 12 -39.86 -9.29 -21.03
N VAL A 13 -38.99 -9.46 -20.05
CA VAL A 13 -37.75 -8.68 -19.92
C VAL A 13 -36.77 -9.26 -20.95
N ILE A 14 -36.70 -8.61 -22.11
CA ILE A 14 -35.60 -8.80 -23.05
C ILE A 14 -34.38 -8.15 -22.40
N ILE A 15 -33.55 -8.94 -21.74
CA ILE A 15 -32.21 -8.51 -21.32
C ILE A 15 -31.39 -8.43 -22.62
N SER A 16 -31.44 -7.26 -23.25
CA SER A 16 -30.59 -6.92 -24.38
C SER A 16 -29.14 -7.01 -23.90
N GLY A 17 -28.44 -8.06 -24.35
CA GLY A 17 -27.04 -8.29 -24.04
C GLY A 17 -26.15 -7.30 -24.77
N THR A 18 -25.94 -6.12 -24.18
CA THR A 18 -24.93 -5.14 -24.61
C THR A 18 -24.00 -4.83 -23.45
N THR A 19 -23.11 -5.76 -23.11
CA THR A 19 -21.97 -5.47 -22.20
C THR A 19 -20.63 -6.02 -22.67
N MET A 20 -20.53 -6.69 -23.83
CA MET A 20 -19.25 -7.28 -24.28
C MET A 20 -18.31 -6.34 -25.07
N ALA A 21 -18.67 -5.07 -25.29
CA ALA A 21 -17.86 -4.15 -26.10
C ALA A 21 -16.79 -3.38 -25.30
N MET A 22 -17.01 -3.08 -24.01
CA MET A 22 -16.11 -2.19 -23.26
C MET A 22 -14.79 -2.86 -22.83
N ALA A 23 -14.77 -4.17 -22.59
CA ALA A 23 -13.54 -4.86 -22.17
C ALA A 23 -12.51 -4.96 -23.30
N ARG A 24 -12.94 -5.18 -24.55
CA ARG A 24 -12.05 -5.35 -25.71
C ARG A 24 -11.34 -4.07 -26.15
N GLU A 25 -12.00 -2.92 -25.99
CA GLU A 25 -11.42 -1.62 -26.35
C GLU A 25 -10.32 -1.20 -25.36
N SER A 26 -10.52 -1.47 -24.07
CA SER A 26 -9.55 -1.13 -23.02
C SER A 26 -8.26 -1.97 -23.10
N GLU A 27 -8.34 -3.25 -23.45
CA GLU A 27 -7.18 -4.15 -23.57
C GLU A 27 -6.35 -3.88 -24.84
N ASN A 28 -7.00 -3.50 -25.94
CA ASN A 28 -6.28 -3.11 -27.15
C ASN A 28 -5.57 -1.77 -27.00
N SER A 29 -6.14 -0.84 -26.21
CA SER A 29 -5.51 0.44 -25.90
C SER A 29 -4.17 0.25 -25.17
N ILE A 30 -4.13 -0.60 -24.14
CA ILE A 30 -2.91 -0.78 -23.33
C ILE A 30 -1.78 -1.49 -24.10
N LYS A 31 -2.11 -2.42 -25.00
CA LYS A 31 -1.10 -3.13 -25.82
C LYS A 31 -0.35 -2.20 -26.76
N ASN A 32 -1.01 -1.14 -27.23
CA ASN A 32 -0.41 -0.15 -28.14
C ASN A 32 0.28 1.01 -27.40
N LEU A 33 0.06 1.13 -26.09
CA LEU A 33 0.56 2.21 -25.26
C LEU A 33 2.09 2.38 -25.33
N PRO A 34 2.95 1.33 -25.28
CA PRO A 34 4.39 1.50 -25.41
C PRO A 34 4.80 2.18 -26.71
N ALA A 35 4.17 1.79 -27.83
CA ALA A 35 4.48 2.36 -29.14
C ALA A 35 4.01 3.82 -29.25
N GLU A 36 2.86 4.15 -28.66
CA GLU A 36 2.36 5.52 -28.63
C GLU A 36 3.25 6.46 -27.80
N ILE A 37 3.61 6.02 -26.58
CA ILE A 37 4.49 6.77 -25.68
C ILE A 37 5.87 6.96 -26.32
N SER A 38 6.44 5.90 -26.88
CA SER A 38 7.74 5.95 -27.56
C SER A 38 7.77 7.02 -28.67
N ARG A 39 6.70 7.09 -29.49
CA ARG A 39 6.57 8.13 -30.53
C ARG A 39 6.43 9.54 -29.95
N LYS A 40 5.56 9.73 -28.97
CA LYS A 40 5.28 11.06 -28.38
C LYS A 40 6.47 11.62 -27.61
N CYS A 41 7.08 10.78 -26.76
CA CYS A 41 8.18 11.18 -25.87
C CYS A 41 9.57 10.97 -26.47
N LYS A 42 9.67 10.44 -27.69
CA LYS A 42 10.94 10.15 -28.37
C LYS A 42 11.88 9.32 -27.49
N THR A 43 11.32 8.26 -26.90
CA THR A 43 12.00 7.31 -26.03
C THR A 43 12.05 5.92 -26.68
N PRO A 44 13.01 5.07 -26.29
CA PRO A 44 13.01 3.65 -26.68
C PRO A 44 11.70 2.95 -26.31
N ILE A 45 11.20 2.08 -27.19
CA ILE A 45 9.93 1.37 -26.99
C ILE A 45 9.98 0.38 -25.82
N ASP A 46 11.17 -0.15 -25.52
CA ASP A 46 11.42 -1.12 -24.45
C ASP A 46 11.43 -0.51 -23.04
N TRP A 47 11.39 0.82 -22.93
CA TRP A 47 11.22 1.49 -21.64
C TRP A 47 9.85 1.20 -21.02
N VAL A 48 8.82 0.95 -21.82
CA VAL A 48 7.47 0.69 -21.33
C VAL A 48 7.08 -0.74 -21.67
N LYS A 49 6.87 -1.58 -20.66
CA LYS A 49 6.50 -2.98 -20.82
C LYS A 49 5.09 -3.21 -20.28
N VAL A 50 4.23 -3.81 -21.09
CA VAL A 50 2.89 -4.21 -20.64
C VAL A 50 3.01 -5.54 -19.90
N GLY A 51 2.52 -5.58 -18.66
CA GLY A 51 2.46 -6.77 -17.83
C GLY A 51 1.15 -7.54 -18.01
N THR A 52 0.82 -8.40 -17.04
CA THR A 52 -0.48 -9.07 -16.99
C THR A 52 -1.58 -8.10 -16.53
N GLY A 53 -2.78 -8.20 -17.12
CA GLY A 53 -3.88 -7.28 -16.82
C GLY A 53 -3.60 -5.87 -17.33
N ARG A 54 -4.03 -4.85 -16.57
CA ARG A 54 -3.78 -3.43 -16.89
C ARG A 54 -2.52 -2.89 -16.21
N SER A 55 -1.44 -3.68 -16.18
CA SER A 55 -0.18 -3.26 -15.55
C SER A 55 0.84 -2.81 -16.59
N VAL A 56 1.59 -1.76 -16.25
CA VAL A 56 2.68 -1.20 -17.04
C VAL A 56 3.91 -1.09 -16.18
N ARG A 57 5.04 -1.55 -16.70
CA ARG A 57 6.35 -1.44 -16.07
C ARG A 57 7.24 -0.48 -16.83
N LEU A 58 7.82 0.48 -16.13
CA LEU A 58 8.74 1.46 -16.66
C LEU A 58 10.19 1.06 -16.36
N GLN A 59 11.04 1.01 -17.38
CA GLN A 59 12.47 0.68 -17.28
C GLN A 59 13.30 1.65 -18.13
N PRO A 60 13.55 2.88 -17.65
CA PRO A 60 14.43 3.81 -18.34
C PRO A 60 15.89 3.33 -18.32
N SER A 61 16.72 3.87 -19.21
CA SER A 61 18.18 3.76 -19.04
C SER A 61 18.61 4.44 -17.74
N PRO A 62 19.66 3.97 -17.03
CA PRO A 62 20.22 4.66 -15.87
C PRO A 62 20.61 6.12 -16.14
N ASP A 63 20.94 6.42 -17.40
CA ASP A 63 21.39 7.72 -17.92
C ASP A 63 20.27 8.46 -18.67
N ALA A 64 19.03 8.02 -18.52
CA ALA A 64 17.86 8.69 -19.07
C ALA A 64 17.71 10.11 -18.52
N SER A 65 17.46 11.09 -19.40
CA SER A 65 17.14 12.44 -18.96
C SER A 65 15.79 12.46 -18.24
N TYR A 66 15.73 13.21 -17.14
CA TYR A 66 14.52 13.34 -16.33
C TYR A 66 13.32 13.85 -17.15
N GLU A 67 13.54 14.80 -18.07
CA GLU A 67 12.49 15.33 -18.96
C GLU A 67 11.79 14.23 -19.78
N LYS A 68 12.54 13.24 -20.26
CA LYS A 68 11.97 12.11 -21.00
C LYS A 68 11.18 11.17 -20.09
N ILE A 69 11.67 10.94 -18.88
CA ILE A 69 10.96 10.15 -17.86
C ILE A 69 9.64 10.83 -17.50
N ASP A 70 9.67 12.15 -17.28
CA ASP A 70 8.49 12.95 -16.95
C ASP A 70 7.43 12.91 -18.06
N CYS A 71 7.84 13.05 -19.33
CA CYS A 71 6.94 12.88 -20.48
C CYS A 71 6.26 11.50 -20.48
N VAL A 72 7.04 10.43 -20.28
CA VAL A 72 6.52 9.05 -20.27
C VAL A 72 5.50 8.89 -19.13
N LEU A 73 5.83 9.35 -17.92
CA LEU A 73 4.94 9.30 -16.78
C LEU A 73 3.66 10.11 -17.01
N ALA A 74 3.75 11.27 -17.65
CA ALA A 74 2.59 12.09 -17.99
C ALA A 74 1.64 11.36 -18.97
N GLU A 75 2.16 10.65 -19.97
CA GLU A 75 1.32 9.89 -20.90
C GLU A 75 0.71 8.64 -20.23
N ILE A 76 1.43 7.96 -19.33
CA ILE A 76 0.86 6.84 -18.55
C ILE A 76 -0.26 7.33 -17.64
N LYS A 77 -0.08 8.47 -16.96
CA LYS A 77 -1.09 9.07 -16.06
C LYS A 77 -2.39 9.47 -16.76
N ARG A 78 -2.36 9.66 -18.09
CA ARG A 78 -3.57 9.94 -18.88
C ARG A 78 -4.41 8.70 -19.17
N GLN A 79 -3.88 7.52 -18.89
CA GLN A 79 -4.62 6.28 -19.00
C GLN A 79 -5.31 5.99 -17.67
N ASP A 80 -6.61 5.74 -17.73
CA ASP A 80 -7.35 5.34 -16.54
C ASP A 80 -7.00 3.90 -16.15
N ASP A 81 -6.98 3.64 -14.84
CA ASP A 81 -6.90 2.29 -14.26
C ASP A 81 -5.68 1.47 -14.76
N ILE A 82 -4.49 2.08 -14.70
CA ILE A 82 -3.22 1.39 -14.96
C ILE A 82 -2.41 1.24 -13.67
N ASP A 83 -2.00 0.00 -13.38
CA ASP A 83 -1.02 -0.29 -12.33
C ASP A 83 0.39 0.00 -12.84
N LEU A 84 1.06 1.01 -12.28
CA LEU A 84 2.42 1.39 -12.65
C LEU A 84 3.46 0.75 -11.71
N GLY A 85 4.47 0.10 -12.28
CA GLY A 85 5.67 -0.33 -11.58
C GLY A 85 6.95 0.18 -12.24
N PHE A 86 8.05 0.25 -11.48
CA PHE A 86 9.38 0.58 -12.00
C PHE A 86 10.28 -0.65 -11.92
N ILE A 87 10.90 -1.03 -13.03
CA ILE A 87 11.86 -2.15 -13.08
C ILE A 87 13.22 -1.67 -12.57
N GLY A 88 13.82 -2.45 -11.68
CA GLY A 88 15.07 -2.13 -10.99
C GLY A 88 14.89 -1.29 -9.73
N ASN A 89 13.66 -0.90 -9.40
CA ASN A 89 13.30 -0.26 -8.13
C ASN A 89 12.22 -1.07 -7.38
N GLU A 90 12.02 -2.33 -7.75
CA GLU A 90 11.24 -3.26 -6.94
C GLU A 90 11.99 -3.51 -5.63
N ALA A 91 11.29 -3.39 -4.50
CA ALA A 91 11.83 -3.83 -3.22
C ALA A 91 12.19 -5.32 -3.34
N ASP A 92 13.44 -5.71 -3.06
CA ASP A 92 13.82 -7.11 -3.04
C ASP A 92 13.07 -7.80 -1.89
N PRO A 93 12.17 -8.76 -2.18
CA PRO A 93 11.37 -9.41 -1.15
C PRO A 93 12.22 -10.14 -0.11
N ASN A 94 13.42 -10.57 -0.49
CA ASN A 94 14.36 -11.28 0.39
C ASN A 94 15.34 -10.34 1.09
N GLN A 95 15.29 -9.04 0.78
CA GLN A 95 16.12 -8.07 1.46
C GLN A 95 15.79 -8.06 2.95
N VAL A 96 16.80 -8.34 3.76
CA VAL A 96 16.72 -8.18 5.21
C VAL A 96 16.58 -6.69 5.51
N ILE A 97 15.56 -6.34 6.28
CA ILE A 97 15.25 -4.97 6.67
C ILE A 97 16.36 -4.47 7.61
N SER A 98 17.08 -3.44 7.17
CA SER A 98 18.14 -2.80 7.95
C SER A 98 18.18 -1.28 7.65
N PRO A 99 17.91 -0.40 8.63
CA PRO A 99 17.57 -0.71 10.02
C PRO A 99 16.15 -1.29 10.17
N PRO A 100 15.83 -1.96 11.30
CA PRO A 100 14.47 -2.44 11.56
C PRO A 100 13.43 -1.34 11.45
N TRP A 101 12.37 -1.58 10.68
CA TRP A 101 11.21 -0.69 10.64
C TRP A 101 10.60 -0.58 12.04
N SER A 102 10.31 0.64 12.46
CA SER A 102 9.85 0.96 13.82
C SER A 102 8.71 1.99 13.76
N TYR A 103 7.68 1.79 14.56
CA TYR A 103 6.45 2.59 14.55
C TYR A 103 5.99 2.95 15.96
N ILE A 104 5.21 4.03 16.05
CA ILE A 104 4.45 4.40 17.26
C ILE A 104 2.96 4.39 16.89
N ALA A 105 2.16 3.71 17.71
CA ALA A 105 0.71 3.76 17.65
C ALA A 105 0.16 4.48 18.89
N GLY A 106 -0.64 5.52 18.71
CA GLY A 106 -1.37 6.20 19.77
C GLY A 106 -2.86 5.86 19.73
N GLY A 107 -3.48 5.69 20.90
CA GLY A 107 -4.91 5.36 21.00
C GLY A 107 -5.35 4.95 22.40
N LYS A 108 -6.57 4.42 22.51
CA LYS A 108 -7.08 3.85 23.77
C LYS A 108 -6.32 2.59 24.16
N ILE A 109 -6.14 2.35 25.46
CA ILE A 109 -5.34 1.23 25.96
C ILE A 109 -5.85 -0.15 25.53
N ASP A 110 -7.16 -0.36 25.50
CA ASP A 110 -7.79 -1.60 25.04
C ASP A 110 -7.49 -1.87 23.56
N VAL A 111 -7.58 -0.84 22.71
CA VAL A 111 -7.23 -0.90 21.29
C VAL A 111 -5.74 -1.20 21.12
N LEU A 112 -4.86 -0.54 21.88
CA LEU A 112 -3.41 -0.78 21.83
C LEU A 112 -3.03 -2.18 22.32
N GLN A 113 -3.76 -2.76 23.28
CA GLN A 113 -3.56 -4.15 23.72
C GLN A 113 -3.97 -5.16 22.65
N ALA A 114 -5.07 -4.91 21.95
CA ALA A 114 -5.46 -5.70 20.79
C ALA A 114 -4.40 -5.62 19.68
N LEU A 115 -3.91 -4.41 19.37
CA LEU A 115 -2.82 -4.19 18.41
C LEU A 115 -1.55 -4.94 18.82
N ALA A 116 -1.15 -4.90 20.09
CA ALA A 116 0.03 -5.63 20.58
C ALA A 116 -0.06 -7.15 20.34
N THR A 117 -1.28 -7.71 20.40
CA THR A 117 -1.53 -9.12 20.10
C THR A 117 -1.33 -9.41 18.60
N GLU A 118 -1.83 -8.54 17.73
CA GLU A 118 -1.68 -8.65 16.28
C GLU A 118 -0.21 -8.48 15.84
N ILE A 119 0.53 -7.55 16.45
CA ILE A 119 1.98 -7.35 16.22
C ILE A 119 2.74 -8.64 16.52
N LYS A 120 2.46 -9.28 17.67
CA LYS A 120 3.11 -10.55 18.06
C LYS A 120 2.77 -11.68 17.10
N LYS A 121 1.52 -11.79 16.66
CA LYS A 121 1.10 -12.79 15.65
C LYS A 121 1.82 -12.60 14.31
N ALA A 122 2.13 -11.36 13.95
CA ALA A 122 2.91 -11.04 12.75
C ALA A 122 4.42 -11.34 12.91
N GLY A 123 4.88 -11.77 14.08
CA GLY A 123 6.30 -11.99 14.37
C GLY A 123 7.09 -10.70 14.63
N TRP A 124 6.40 -9.59 14.86
CA TRP A 124 7.03 -8.31 15.19
C TRP A 124 7.25 -8.17 16.69
N VAL A 125 8.18 -7.29 17.07
CA VAL A 125 8.56 -7.06 18.46
C VAL A 125 7.77 -5.88 19.02
N VAL A 126 7.02 -6.14 20.10
CA VAL A 126 6.42 -5.10 20.92
C VAL A 126 7.48 -4.57 21.89
N GLY A 127 7.73 -3.26 21.86
CA GLY A 127 8.66 -2.59 22.77
C GLY A 127 7.97 -2.20 24.08
N SER A 128 7.41 -0.99 24.12
CA SER A 128 6.78 -0.43 25.31
C SER A 128 5.34 0.00 25.05
N LEU A 129 4.45 -0.25 26.02
CA LEU A 129 3.12 0.33 26.10
C LEU A 129 3.09 1.36 27.24
N ALA A 130 3.16 2.63 26.90
CA ALA A 130 2.98 3.72 27.85
C ALA A 130 1.48 4.00 28.03
N LYS A 131 1.05 4.22 29.27
CA LYS A 131 -0.35 4.49 29.62
C LYS A 131 -0.47 5.86 30.29
N ALA A 132 -1.52 6.58 29.94
CA ALA A 132 -1.95 7.79 30.62
C ALA A 132 -3.16 7.49 31.52
N ASP A 133 -3.40 8.35 32.50
CA ASP A 133 -4.48 8.19 33.49
C ASP A 133 -5.87 8.33 32.87
N ASP A 134 -5.97 8.95 31.70
CA ASP A 134 -7.21 9.13 30.93
C ASP A 134 -7.61 7.90 30.11
N GLY A 135 -6.87 6.79 30.22
CA GLY A 135 -7.13 5.55 29.48
C GLY A 135 -6.58 5.54 28.05
N SER A 136 -5.79 6.56 27.67
CA SER A 136 -5.03 6.59 26.42
C SER A 136 -3.59 6.10 26.62
N GLY A 137 -2.86 5.93 25.52
CA GLY A 137 -1.46 5.54 25.58
C GLY A 137 -0.75 5.55 24.23
N PHE A 138 0.48 5.04 24.26
CA PHE A 138 1.32 4.85 23.09
C PHE A 138 1.99 3.47 23.11
N LEU A 139 2.03 2.82 21.96
CA LEU A 139 2.68 1.54 21.75
C LEU A 139 3.84 1.69 20.76
N LEU A 140 5.05 1.34 21.20
CA LEU A 140 6.23 1.21 20.34
C LEU A 140 6.37 -0.22 19.86
N PHE A 141 6.63 -0.41 18.57
CA PHE A 141 6.91 -1.73 18.00
C PHE A 141 7.82 -1.66 16.79
N ARG A 142 8.49 -2.76 16.49
CA ARG A 142 9.47 -2.86 15.39
C ARG A 142 9.54 -4.25 14.78
N THR A 143 10.09 -4.34 13.58
CA THR A 143 10.53 -5.62 13.01
C THR A 143 11.70 -6.19 13.83
N PRO A 144 11.79 -7.52 14.02
CA PRO A 144 12.98 -8.14 14.60
C PRO A 144 14.14 -8.11 13.61
N ASP A 145 15.34 -8.27 14.13
CA ASP A 145 16.54 -8.35 13.31
C ASP A 145 16.47 -9.60 12.41
N GLY A 146 16.87 -9.47 11.15
CA GLY A 146 16.82 -10.57 10.18
C GLY A 146 15.48 -10.76 9.47
N MET A 147 14.44 -9.98 9.80
CA MET A 147 13.17 -10.02 9.07
C MET A 147 13.34 -9.44 7.66
N THR A 148 12.81 -10.14 6.66
CA THR A 148 12.82 -9.70 5.26
C THR A 148 11.63 -8.79 4.94
N ALA A 149 11.75 -8.00 3.88
CA ALA A 149 10.66 -7.16 3.38
C ALA A 149 9.37 -7.96 3.14
N ALA A 150 9.46 -9.14 2.51
CA ALA A 150 8.30 -10.00 2.26
C ALA A 150 7.64 -10.52 3.53
N GLN A 151 8.40 -10.77 4.60
CA GLN A 151 7.85 -11.19 5.89
C GLN A 151 7.15 -10.03 6.61
N ALA A 152 7.64 -8.81 6.47
CA ALA A 152 7.08 -7.63 7.12
C ALA A 152 5.84 -7.07 6.39
N GLU A 153 5.81 -7.16 5.07
CA GLU A 153 4.81 -6.54 4.20
C GLU A 153 3.34 -6.86 4.54
N PRO A 154 2.94 -8.12 4.84
CA PRO A 154 1.55 -8.44 5.17
C PRO A 154 1.00 -7.65 6.36
N PHE A 155 1.84 -7.37 7.36
CA PHE A 155 1.47 -6.55 8.51
C PHE A 155 1.62 -5.05 8.22
N ASN A 156 2.72 -4.65 7.57
CA ASN A 156 2.96 -3.27 7.16
C ASN A 156 1.81 -2.72 6.30
N GLY A 157 1.34 -3.50 5.32
CA GLY A 157 0.20 -3.14 4.47
C GLY A 157 -1.10 -2.92 5.25
N ARG A 158 -1.33 -3.63 6.36
CA ARG A 158 -2.50 -3.41 7.23
C ARG A 158 -2.41 -2.09 8.00
N ILE A 159 -1.19 -1.67 8.39
CA ILE A 159 -0.93 -0.37 9.01
C ILE A 159 -1.31 0.76 8.04
N TRP A 160 -0.79 0.72 6.81
CA TRP A 160 -1.05 1.75 5.79
C TRP A 160 -2.50 1.83 5.35
N LYS A 161 -3.20 0.70 5.31
CA LYS A 161 -4.64 0.64 4.99
C LYS A 161 -5.55 1.02 6.17
N GLN A 162 -4.99 1.41 7.31
CA GLN A 162 -5.73 1.75 8.53
C GLN A 162 -6.68 0.63 9.00
N GLN A 163 -6.32 -0.63 8.75
CA GLN A 163 -7.17 -1.80 9.05
C GLN A 163 -7.01 -2.32 10.49
N LEU A 164 -6.45 -1.51 11.39
CA LEU A 164 -6.10 -1.89 12.76
C LEU A 164 -6.94 -1.15 13.81
N GLY A 165 -8.02 -0.47 13.41
CA GLY A 165 -8.91 0.29 14.28
C GLY A 165 -8.60 1.78 14.28
N ASP A 166 -9.24 2.52 15.19
CA ASP A 166 -9.03 3.96 15.39
C ASP A 166 -7.69 4.20 16.11
N ILE A 167 -6.62 4.13 15.33
CA ILE A 167 -5.23 4.22 15.78
C ILE A 167 -4.52 5.29 14.98
N THR A 168 -3.94 6.26 15.67
CA THR A 168 -3.07 7.25 15.05
C THR A 168 -1.66 6.66 14.96
N PHE A 169 -1.21 6.36 13.76
CA PHE A 169 0.16 5.93 13.50
C PHE A 169 1.06 7.15 13.26
N GLY A 170 2.18 7.22 13.97
CA GLY A 170 3.24 8.21 13.75
C GLY A 170 4.58 7.52 13.45
N THR A 171 5.49 8.24 12.78
CA THR A 171 6.87 7.79 12.55
C THR A 171 7.64 7.82 13.88
N ALA A 172 8.21 6.69 14.31
CA ALA A 172 9.05 6.66 15.51
C ALA A 172 10.39 7.40 15.26
N PRO A 173 10.92 8.15 16.25
CA PRO A 173 12.24 8.76 16.10
C PRO A 173 13.31 7.65 16.04
N THR A 174 14.07 7.62 14.95
CA THR A 174 15.28 6.81 14.81
C THR A 174 16.36 7.39 15.71
N LYS A 175 16.62 6.75 16.87
CA LYS A 175 17.79 7.10 17.69
C LYS A 175 19.06 6.64 16.97
N THR A 176 19.73 7.58 16.32
CA THR A 176 21.16 7.51 16.00
C THR A 176 21.94 7.30 17.31
N GLY A 177 22.74 6.24 17.39
CA GLY A 177 23.75 6.08 18.45
C GLY A 177 23.47 4.96 19.45
N SER A 178 23.67 3.71 19.01
CA SER A 178 23.92 2.59 19.91
C SER A 178 25.36 2.70 20.42
N ARG A 179 25.58 3.31 21.59
CA ARG A 179 26.78 3.05 22.38
C ARG A 179 26.52 3.27 23.87
N LEU A 180 26.14 2.16 24.53
CA LEU A 180 26.08 1.95 25.99
C LEU A 180 25.05 2.88 26.67
N ILE A 181 24.22 2.44 27.61
CA ILE A 181 24.57 2.23 29.02
C ILE A 181 23.41 1.40 29.59
N GLU A 182 23.72 0.16 29.97
CA GLU A 182 23.12 -0.48 31.15
C GLU A 182 23.39 0.42 32.36
N ASP A 183 22.40 0.51 33.25
CA ASP A 183 22.38 1.23 34.54
C ASP A 183 21.81 2.66 34.57
N GLU A 184 20.88 2.79 35.53
CA GLU A 184 20.54 3.96 36.33
C GLU A 184 19.51 4.98 35.80
N TYR A 185 18.40 5.02 36.54
CA TYR A 185 17.55 6.16 36.88
C TYR A 185 18.09 7.54 36.46
N VAL A 186 17.21 8.34 35.84
CA VAL A 186 16.86 9.74 36.22
C VAL A 186 16.25 10.44 35.00
N LEU A 187 15.00 10.87 35.15
CA LEU A 187 14.47 12.19 34.77
C LEU A 187 13.02 12.23 35.27
N ARG A 188 12.81 12.44 36.57
CA ARG A 188 12.51 13.76 37.17
C ARG A 188 11.41 14.51 36.41
N GLN A 189 10.22 14.44 37.01
CA GLN A 189 9.37 15.58 37.37
C GLN A 189 9.38 16.78 36.41
N VAL A 190 8.25 16.98 35.74
CA VAL A 190 7.80 18.33 35.40
C VAL A 190 6.39 18.51 35.96
N THR A 191 6.35 18.87 37.24
CA THR A 191 5.30 19.74 37.78
C THR A 191 5.72 21.17 37.50
N ASN A 192 4.94 21.89 36.69
CA ASN A 192 4.32 23.16 37.08
C ASN A 192 3.17 23.46 36.12
#